data_AF-A0A6I9NHU5-F1
#
_entry.id   AF-A0A6I9NHU5-F1
#
_cell.length_a   1.000
_cell.length_b   1.000
_cell.length_c   1.000
_cell.angle_alpha   90.00
_cell.angle_beta   90.00
_cell.angle_gamma   90.00
#
_symmetry.space_group_name_H-M   'P 1'
#
loop_
_entity.id
_entity.type
_entity.pdbx_description
1 polymer ?
#
loop_
_entity_poly.entity_id
_entity_poly.type
_entity_poly.pdbx_seq_one_letter_code
_entity_poly.pdbx_strand_id
1 'polypeptide(L)'
;SQRHFLLVRPSRTRLEELHRLWDLLLMRTKEKGTRLLQAQKLVQYLRECEDALDWISDKETMATSEELGQDLEHVELLQKKFEEFQTDLAAHEERVNEVNQLAAKLIQEAHPEAELIVRKQDEVNAAWQRLKGLAQQRQGRLFGAAEVQRFNRDVDETISWIKEKEQLMASDDFGRDLASVQALLRKHEGLERDLAALEDKVNTLGGDAERLQQTHPHNASQIHLKKDELITNWEQIRTLAAERHTRLNDSYRLQRFTADFRDLTSWVTEMKALINADELANDVAGAEALLDRHQEHKGEIDAHEDSFRSTDEAGQALLDTGHYASEEVKEKLGILSSEKESLLELWEVRRQQYEQCMDLQLFYRDTEQVDNWMSKQEAFLLNEDLGDSLDSVEALLKKHEDFEKSLSAQEEKITALDEFATKLIQNNHYAKEDVATRRDAVSTTEASSTSGVLNLFWASAPLSIIQVSYRPPSKKVDLFSSLNINVD
;
A
#
# COMPACT_ATOMS: atom_id res chain seq x y z
N SER A 1 -57.45 -133.48 58.79
CA SER A 1 -57.29 -132.85 57.46
C SER A 1 -57.26 -131.33 57.58
N GLN A 2 -56.19 -130.55 57.77
CA GLN A 2 -54.74 -130.61 57.55
C GLN A 2 -54.20 -130.63 56.10
N ARG A 3 -55.01 -130.40 55.06
CA ARG A 3 -54.50 -130.31 53.66
C ARG A 3 -55.02 -129.12 52.82
N HIS A 4 -55.45 -128.03 53.46
CA HIS A 4 -55.79 -126.79 52.73
C HIS A 4 -54.96 -125.56 53.13
N PHE A 5 -54.01 -125.71 54.05
CA PHE A 5 -53.24 -124.59 54.60
C PHE A 5 -51.86 -124.37 53.95
N LEU A 6 -51.49 -125.16 52.92
CA LEU A 6 -50.13 -125.15 52.34
C LEU A 6 -50.03 -124.72 50.86
N LEU A 7 -51.13 -124.36 50.20
CA LEU A 7 -51.11 -123.87 48.80
C LEU A 7 -51.43 -122.37 48.65
N VAL A 8 -51.80 -121.66 49.72
CA VAL A 8 -52.15 -120.22 49.68
C VAL A 8 -50.97 -119.30 50.02
N ARG A 9 -49.90 -119.83 50.65
CA ARG A 9 -48.69 -119.04 50.94
C ARG A 9 -47.77 -118.79 49.72
N PRO A 10 -47.54 -119.74 48.78
CA PRO A 10 -46.67 -119.50 47.63
C PRO A 10 -47.27 -118.53 46.60
N SER A 11 -48.59 -118.45 46.50
CA SER A 11 -49.30 -117.57 45.56
C SER A 11 -49.32 -116.11 46.03
N ARG A 12 -49.41 -115.86 47.34
CA ARG A 12 -49.39 -114.51 47.92
C ARG A 12 -48.02 -113.84 47.82
N THR A 13 -46.94 -114.55 48.19
CA THR A 13 -45.55 -114.04 48.03
C THR A 13 -45.18 -113.77 46.58
N ARG A 14 -45.71 -114.56 45.64
CA ARG A 14 -45.46 -114.38 44.20
C ARG A 14 -46.25 -113.19 43.62
N LEU A 15 -47.43 -112.91 44.15
CA LEU A 15 -48.22 -111.72 43.80
C LEU A 15 -47.61 -110.44 44.38
N GLU A 16 -47.11 -110.47 45.62
CA GLU A 16 -46.38 -109.38 46.25
C GLU A 16 -45.06 -109.07 45.51
N GLU A 17 -44.33 -110.09 45.08
CA GLU A 17 -43.13 -109.91 44.23
C GLU A 17 -43.47 -109.38 42.84
N LEU A 18 -44.60 -109.79 42.24
CA LEU A 18 -45.06 -109.24 40.96
C LEU A 18 -45.42 -107.75 41.08
N HIS A 19 -46.12 -107.34 42.13
CA HIS A 19 -46.40 -105.92 42.41
C HIS A 19 -45.11 -105.14 42.63
N ARG A 20 -44.15 -105.68 43.41
CA ARG A 20 -42.83 -105.06 43.60
C ARG A 20 -42.07 -104.88 42.29
N LEU A 21 -42.09 -105.88 41.41
CA LEU A 21 -41.46 -105.83 40.10
C LEU A 21 -42.17 -104.88 39.14
N TRP A 22 -43.50 -104.77 39.20
CA TRP A 22 -44.29 -103.81 38.44
C TRP A 22 -44.02 -102.37 38.89
N ASP A 23 -43.99 -102.13 40.20
CA ASP A 23 -43.67 -100.83 40.79
C ASP A 23 -42.22 -100.43 40.46
N LEU A 24 -41.29 -101.39 40.50
CA LEU A 24 -39.91 -101.19 40.06
C LEU A 24 -39.83 -100.88 38.56
N LEU A 25 -40.55 -101.60 37.71
CA LEU A 25 -40.59 -101.34 36.27
C LEU A 25 -41.18 -99.94 35.98
N LEU A 26 -42.24 -99.55 36.68
CA LEU A 26 -42.86 -98.23 36.56
C LEU A 26 -41.92 -97.11 37.00
N MET A 27 -41.23 -97.31 38.14
CA MET A 27 -40.18 -96.42 38.63
C MET A 27 -39.04 -96.29 37.60
N ARG A 28 -38.51 -97.41 37.10
CA ARG A 28 -37.44 -97.44 36.09
C ARG A 28 -37.85 -96.80 34.76
N THR A 29 -39.11 -96.96 34.36
CA THR A 29 -39.65 -96.36 33.14
C THR A 29 -39.81 -94.85 33.29
N LYS A 30 -40.30 -94.40 34.46
CA LYS A 30 -40.37 -92.97 34.81
C LYS A 30 -38.99 -92.35 34.89
N GLU A 31 -38.02 -93.01 35.54
CA GLU A 31 -36.60 -92.60 35.58
C GLU A 31 -36.00 -92.48 34.17
N LYS A 32 -36.25 -93.47 33.30
CA LYS A 32 -35.80 -93.42 31.91
C LYS A 32 -36.43 -92.26 31.16
N GLY A 33 -37.74 -92.03 31.33
CA GLY A 33 -38.44 -90.88 30.75
C GLY A 33 -37.86 -89.54 31.19
N THR A 34 -37.60 -89.36 32.49
CA THR A 34 -36.97 -88.13 33.02
C THR A 34 -35.56 -87.93 32.49
N ARG A 35 -34.75 -89.01 32.38
CA ARG A 35 -33.39 -88.93 31.83
C ARG A 35 -33.38 -88.59 30.35
N LEU A 36 -34.32 -89.13 29.57
CA LEU A 36 -34.45 -88.82 28.15
C LEU A 36 -34.85 -87.35 27.94
N LEU A 37 -35.78 -86.83 28.74
CA LEU A 37 -36.16 -85.42 28.70
C LEU A 37 -34.99 -84.50 29.07
N GLN A 38 -34.25 -84.85 30.12
CA GLN A 38 -33.02 -84.15 30.52
C GLN A 38 -31.98 -84.15 29.39
N ALA A 39 -31.69 -85.31 28.80
CA ALA A 39 -30.78 -85.42 27.67
C ALA A 39 -31.23 -84.58 26.45
N GLN A 40 -32.53 -84.58 26.13
CA GLN A 40 -33.07 -83.75 25.04
C GLN A 40 -32.83 -82.25 25.30
N LYS A 41 -33.16 -81.77 26.51
CA LYS A 41 -32.95 -80.37 26.89
C LYS A 41 -31.47 -79.98 26.87
N LEU A 42 -30.59 -80.86 27.34
CA LEU A 42 -29.15 -80.63 27.31
C LEU A 42 -28.63 -80.52 25.88
N VAL A 43 -29.00 -81.44 24.98
CA VAL A 43 -28.57 -81.39 23.58
C VAL A 43 -29.08 -80.13 22.88
N GLN A 44 -30.32 -79.73 23.16
CA GLN A 44 -30.85 -78.46 22.66
C GLN A 44 -30.01 -77.28 23.15
N TYR A 45 -29.74 -77.19 24.45
CA TYR A 45 -28.90 -76.13 25.02
C TYR A 45 -27.49 -76.11 24.41
N LEU A 46 -26.85 -77.27 24.25
CA LEU A 46 -25.50 -77.36 23.69
C LEU A 46 -25.46 -76.87 22.22
N ARG A 47 -26.49 -77.20 21.43
CA ARG A 47 -26.62 -76.68 20.07
C ARG A 47 -26.76 -75.16 20.04
N GLU A 48 -27.57 -74.60 20.93
CA GLU A 48 -27.75 -73.14 21.01
C GLU A 48 -26.45 -72.44 21.43
N CYS A 49 -25.63 -73.08 22.27
CA CYS A 49 -24.29 -72.59 22.59
C CYS A 49 -23.34 -72.66 21.39
N GLU A 50 -23.35 -73.76 20.64
CA GLU A 50 -22.51 -73.95 19.44
C GLU A 50 -22.87 -72.94 18.35
N ASP A 51 -24.17 -72.78 18.05
CA ASP A 51 -24.67 -71.79 17.10
C ASP A 51 -24.21 -70.36 17.48
N ALA A 52 -24.22 -70.02 18.79
CA ALA A 52 -23.74 -68.74 19.28
C ALA A 52 -22.21 -68.59 19.16
N LEU A 53 -21.45 -69.63 19.48
CA LEU A 53 -19.98 -69.62 19.40
C LEU A 53 -19.48 -69.53 17.95
N ASP A 54 -20.11 -70.26 17.04
CA ASP A 54 -19.78 -70.22 15.61
C ASP A 54 -20.02 -68.83 15.04
N TRP A 55 -21.16 -68.21 15.37
CA TRP A 55 -21.45 -66.84 14.99
C TRP A 55 -20.44 -65.84 15.57
N ILE A 56 -20.09 -65.97 16.86
CA ILE A 56 -19.09 -65.10 17.50
C ILE A 56 -17.74 -65.24 16.79
N SER A 57 -17.30 -66.46 16.50
CA SER A 57 -16.03 -66.72 15.84
C SER A 57 -15.98 -66.12 14.43
N ASP A 58 -17.07 -66.18 13.66
CA ASP A 58 -17.17 -65.52 12.35
C ASP A 58 -17.03 -64.01 12.47
N LYS A 59 -17.77 -63.38 13.39
CA LYS A 59 -17.74 -61.93 13.61
C LYS A 59 -16.43 -61.42 14.22
N GLU A 60 -15.71 -62.25 14.97
CA GLU A 60 -14.37 -61.90 15.47
C GLU A 60 -13.38 -61.63 14.33
N THR A 61 -13.49 -62.31 13.19
CA THR A 61 -12.63 -62.05 12.03
C THR A 61 -12.81 -60.62 11.50
N MET A 62 -14.05 -60.12 11.48
CA MET A 62 -14.36 -58.75 11.06
C MET A 62 -13.89 -57.72 12.09
N ALA A 63 -14.09 -57.99 13.38
CA ALA A 63 -13.67 -57.11 14.48
C ALA A 63 -12.14 -57.00 14.61
N THR A 64 -11.40 -58.03 14.22
CA THR A 64 -9.92 -58.07 14.29
C THR A 64 -9.24 -57.52 13.04
N SER A 65 -9.99 -57.10 12.02
CA SER A 65 -9.40 -56.50 10.80
C SER A 65 -8.49 -55.31 11.13
N GLU A 66 -7.32 -55.27 10.52
CA GLU A 66 -6.33 -54.20 10.71
C GLU A 66 -6.43 -53.07 9.68
N GLU A 67 -7.22 -53.22 8.63
CA GLU A 67 -7.36 -52.25 7.55
C GLU A 67 -7.97 -50.93 8.05
N LEU A 68 -7.30 -49.79 7.97
CA LEU A 68 -7.85 -48.52 8.47
C LEU A 68 -8.27 -47.54 7.38
N GLY A 69 -8.10 -47.93 6.10
CA GLY A 69 -8.32 -47.07 4.95
C GLY A 69 -7.09 -46.22 4.60
N GLN A 70 -6.97 -45.88 3.32
CA GLN A 70 -5.80 -45.19 2.75
C GLN A 70 -6.02 -43.68 2.64
N ASP A 71 -7.26 -43.28 2.40
CA ASP A 71 -7.75 -41.92 2.31
C ASP A 71 -9.03 -41.76 3.15
N LEU A 72 -9.54 -40.53 3.24
CA LEU A 72 -10.69 -40.21 4.07
C LEU A 72 -11.94 -40.94 3.60
N GLU A 73 -12.18 -41.00 2.30
CA GLU A 73 -13.34 -41.66 1.69
C GLU A 73 -13.36 -43.16 2.01
N HIS A 74 -12.20 -43.82 1.95
CA HIS A 74 -12.08 -45.22 2.32
C HIS A 74 -12.29 -45.44 3.82
N VAL A 75 -11.75 -44.59 4.69
CA VAL A 75 -11.98 -44.73 6.14
C VAL A 75 -13.46 -44.52 6.48
N GLU A 76 -14.12 -43.52 5.89
CA GLU A 76 -15.56 -43.27 6.08
C GLU A 76 -16.42 -44.44 5.59
N LEU A 77 -16.04 -45.07 4.47
CA LEU A 77 -16.69 -46.29 4.00
C LEU A 77 -16.51 -47.45 5.00
N LEU A 78 -15.31 -47.64 5.54
CA LEU A 78 -15.05 -48.67 6.55
C LEU A 78 -15.80 -48.40 7.86
N GLN A 79 -15.91 -47.14 8.28
CA GLN A 79 -16.75 -46.75 9.42
C GLN A 79 -18.21 -47.12 9.19
N LYS A 80 -18.77 -46.77 8.04
CA LYS A 80 -20.16 -47.11 7.70
C LYS A 80 -20.40 -48.63 7.69
N LYS A 81 -19.50 -49.40 7.08
CA LYS A 81 -19.58 -50.89 7.13
C LYS A 81 -19.49 -51.41 8.56
N PHE A 82 -18.70 -50.75 9.41
CA PHE A 82 -18.57 -51.14 10.81
C PHE A 82 -19.79 -50.76 11.65
N GLU A 83 -20.50 -49.68 11.33
CA GLU A 83 -21.80 -49.35 11.93
C GLU A 83 -22.87 -50.41 11.62
N GLU A 84 -22.88 -50.95 10.40
CA GLU A 84 -23.72 -52.10 10.03
C GLU A 84 -23.37 -53.32 10.88
N PHE A 85 -22.07 -53.63 11.03
CA PHE A 85 -21.59 -54.67 11.93
C PHE A 85 -22.00 -54.44 13.40
N GLN A 86 -21.99 -53.20 13.89
CA GLN A 86 -22.42 -52.89 15.25
C GLN A 86 -23.93 -53.07 15.45
N THR A 87 -24.71 -52.78 14.42
CA THR A 87 -26.15 -53.04 14.42
C THR A 87 -26.43 -54.54 14.49
N ASP A 88 -25.69 -55.34 13.70
CA ASP A 88 -25.75 -56.80 13.76
C ASP A 88 -25.35 -57.32 15.15
N LEU A 89 -24.27 -56.77 15.72
CA LEU A 89 -23.80 -57.14 17.06
C LEU A 89 -24.84 -56.83 18.13
N ALA A 90 -25.51 -55.68 18.08
CA ALA A 90 -26.57 -55.34 19.02
C ALA A 90 -27.78 -56.29 18.91
N ALA A 91 -28.16 -56.67 17.69
CA ALA A 91 -29.27 -57.61 17.47
C ALA A 91 -28.96 -59.02 18.03
N HIS A 92 -27.71 -59.49 17.93
CA HIS A 92 -27.32 -60.83 18.40
C HIS A 92 -27.11 -60.92 19.92
N GLU A 93 -27.19 -59.79 20.64
CA GLU A 93 -27.17 -59.79 22.10
C GLU A 93 -28.36 -60.59 22.69
N GLU A 94 -29.51 -60.56 22.02
CA GLU A 94 -30.69 -61.35 22.43
C GLU A 94 -30.40 -62.86 22.41
N ARG A 95 -29.67 -63.35 21.41
CA ARG A 95 -29.32 -64.77 21.29
C ARG A 95 -28.44 -65.26 22.44
N VAL A 96 -27.47 -64.44 22.87
CA VAL A 96 -26.64 -64.74 24.04
C VAL A 96 -27.48 -64.69 25.33
N ASN A 97 -28.43 -63.76 25.42
CA ASN A 97 -29.38 -63.71 26.54
C ASN A 97 -30.28 -64.96 26.59
N GLU A 98 -30.74 -65.48 25.45
CA GLU A 98 -31.49 -66.74 25.37
C GLU A 98 -30.69 -67.93 25.88
N VAL A 99 -29.43 -68.08 25.46
CA VAL A 99 -28.52 -69.12 25.96
C VAL A 99 -28.39 -69.04 27.49
N ASN A 100 -28.20 -67.83 28.02
CA ASN A 100 -28.14 -67.58 29.47
C ASN A 100 -29.44 -67.95 30.19
N GLN A 101 -30.60 -67.64 29.61
CA GLN A 101 -31.90 -68.00 30.17
C GLN A 101 -32.14 -69.51 30.15
N LEU A 102 -31.72 -70.21 29.09
CA LEU A 102 -31.79 -71.67 29.00
C LEU A 102 -30.90 -72.32 30.05
N ALA A 103 -29.66 -71.85 30.22
CA ALA A 103 -28.76 -72.32 31.26
C ALA A 103 -29.39 -72.16 32.66
N ALA A 104 -29.93 -70.98 32.96
CA ALA A 104 -30.58 -70.68 34.24
C ALA A 104 -31.77 -71.61 34.51
N LYS A 105 -32.62 -71.87 33.50
CA LYS A 105 -33.74 -72.81 33.62
C LYS A 105 -33.26 -74.23 33.93
N LEU A 106 -32.24 -74.73 33.24
CA LEU A 106 -31.71 -76.08 33.47
C LEU A 106 -31.06 -76.23 34.85
N ILE A 107 -30.38 -75.18 35.33
CA ILE A 107 -29.82 -75.15 36.69
C ILE A 107 -30.94 -75.15 37.74
N GLN A 108 -31.99 -74.35 37.53
CA GLN A 108 -33.16 -74.32 38.42
C GLN A 108 -33.89 -75.67 38.50
N GLU A 109 -33.94 -76.41 37.39
CA GLU A 109 -34.50 -77.76 37.32
C GLU A 109 -33.57 -78.83 37.93
N ALA A 110 -32.42 -78.46 38.50
CA ALA A 110 -31.41 -79.35 39.06
C ALA A 110 -30.95 -80.43 38.06
N HIS A 111 -30.64 -80.00 36.83
CA HIS A 111 -30.17 -80.89 35.77
C HIS A 111 -28.89 -81.66 36.20
N PRO A 112 -28.76 -82.99 35.92
CA PRO A 112 -27.61 -83.78 36.36
C PRO A 112 -26.25 -83.27 35.87
N GLU A 113 -26.23 -82.64 34.69
CA GLU A 113 -25.03 -82.07 34.04
C GLU A 113 -24.85 -80.56 34.31
N ALA A 114 -25.22 -80.09 35.50
CA ALA A 114 -25.16 -78.66 35.84
C ALA A 114 -23.77 -78.04 35.65
N GLU A 115 -22.70 -78.78 35.97
CA GLU A 115 -21.32 -78.29 35.77
C GLU A 115 -21.00 -78.02 34.29
N LEU A 116 -21.43 -78.90 33.39
CA LEU A 116 -21.22 -78.72 31.96
C LEU A 116 -22.02 -77.52 31.44
N ILE A 117 -23.27 -77.37 31.91
CA ILE A 117 -24.14 -76.24 31.53
C ILE A 117 -23.47 -74.91 31.89
N VAL A 118 -22.99 -74.79 33.14
CA VAL A 118 -22.29 -73.60 33.62
C VAL A 118 -21.01 -73.35 32.82
N ARG A 119 -20.17 -74.38 32.59
CA ARG A 119 -18.95 -74.24 31.79
C ARG A 119 -19.24 -73.71 30.37
N LYS A 120 -20.28 -74.21 29.71
CA LYS A 120 -20.68 -73.74 28.38
C LYS A 120 -21.27 -72.34 28.40
N GLN A 121 -22.03 -72.01 29.45
CA GLN A 121 -22.55 -70.65 29.65
C GLN A 121 -21.40 -69.64 29.79
N ASP A 122 -20.40 -69.98 30.60
CA ASP A 122 -19.21 -69.17 30.83
C ASP A 122 -18.39 -69.01 29.54
N GLU A 123 -18.26 -70.08 28.74
CA GLU A 123 -17.57 -70.05 27.44
C GLU A 123 -18.23 -69.06 26.46
N VAL A 124 -19.56 -69.15 26.29
CA VAL A 124 -20.32 -68.23 25.42
C VAL A 124 -20.21 -66.79 25.92
N ASN A 125 -20.38 -66.56 27.23
CA ASN A 125 -20.30 -65.22 27.80
C ASN A 125 -18.89 -64.63 27.67
N ALA A 126 -17.84 -65.41 27.90
CA ALA A 126 -16.47 -64.96 27.74
C ALA A 126 -16.16 -64.60 26.27
N ALA A 127 -16.57 -65.43 25.32
CA ALA A 127 -16.41 -65.15 23.89
C ALA A 127 -17.19 -63.89 23.47
N TRP A 128 -18.41 -63.72 23.97
CA TRP A 128 -19.23 -62.53 23.71
C TRP A 128 -18.60 -61.24 24.24
N GLN A 129 -18.09 -61.25 25.47
CA GLN A 129 -17.40 -60.09 26.05
C GLN A 129 -16.11 -59.77 25.30
N ARG A 130 -15.36 -60.79 24.86
CA ARG A 130 -14.18 -60.61 24.02
C ARG A 130 -14.54 -59.92 22.69
N LEU A 131 -15.55 -60.41 21.99
CA LEU A 131 -16.03 -59.81 20.73
C LEU A 131 -16.47 -58.35 20.94
N LYS A 132 -17.21 -58.05 22.01
CA LYS A 132 -17.59 -56.67 22.35
C LYS A 132 -16.37 -55.78 22.56
N GLY A 133 -15.35 -56.26 23.28
CA GLY A 133 -14.09 -55.53 23.48
C GLY A 133 -13.33 -55.28 22.18
N LEU A 134 -13.19 -56.30 21.33
CA LEU A 134 -12.56 -56.18 20.01
C LEU A 134 -13.30 -55.19 19.11
N ALA A 135 -14.63 -55.25 19.12
CA ALA A 135 -15.47 -54.34 18.34
C ALA A 135 -15.30 -52.87 18.77
N GLN A 136 -15.25 -52.61 20.07
CA GLN A 136 -15.00 -51.27 20.61
C GLN A 136 -13.60 -50.76 20.24
N GLN A 137 -12.58 -51.60 20.35
CA GLN A 137 -11.21 -51.24 19.97
C GLN A 137 -11.13 -50.90 18.47
N ARG A 138 -11.77 -51.70 17.63
CA ARG A 138 -11.84 -51.49 16.18
C ARG A 138 -12.56 -50.19 15.81
N GLN A 139 -13.69 -49.90 16.46
CA GLN A 139 -14.40 -48.62 16.32
C GLN A 139 -13.49 -47.44 16.66
N GLY A 140 -12.81 -47.48 17.79
CA GLY A 140 -11.88 -46.43 18.22
C GLY A 140 -10.75 -46.20 17.22
N ARG A 141 -10.18 -47.28 16.67
CA ARG A 141 -9.13 -47.20 15.63
C ARG A 141 -9.65 -46.57 14.34
N LEU A 142 -10.83 -46.96 13.86
CA LEU A 142 -11.44 -46.39 12.66
C LEU A 142 -11.82 -44.91 12.86
N PHE A 143 -12.29 -44.54 14.06
CA PHE A 143 -12.58 -43.15 14.39
C PHE A 143 -11.31 -42.30 14.41
N GLY A 144 -10.26 -42.75 15.10
CA GLY A 144 -8.98 -42.06 15.13
C GLY A 144 -8.32 -41.94 13.75
N ALA A 145 -8.41 -42.97 12.92
CA ALA A 145 -7.94 -42.91 11.53
C ALA A 145 -8.68 -41.83 10.72
N ALA A 146 -10.01 -41.73 10.87
CA ALA A 146 -10.79 -40.72 10.17
C ALA A 146 -10.47 -39.30 10.64
N GLU A 147 -10.28 -39.08 11.95
CA GLU A 147 -9.84 -37.78 12.48
C GLU A 147 -8.51 -37.34 11.86
N VAL A 148 -7.52 -38.23 11.81
CA VAL A 148 -6.21 -37.93 11.21
C VAL A 148 -6.33 -37.67 9.71
N GLN A 149 -7.14 -38.42 8.98
CA GLN A 149 -7.33 -38.22 7.55
C GLN A 149 -8.09 -36.92 7.21
N ARG A 150 -9.09 -36.54 8.03
CA ARG A 150 -9.74 -35.21 7.91
C ARG A 150 -8.74 -34.09 8.11
N PHE A 151 -7.91 -34.18 9.14
CA PHE A 151 -6.84 -33.21 9.38
C PHE A 151 -5.88 -33.11 8.19
N ASN A 152 -5.40 -34.24 7.68
CA ASN A 152 -4.50 -34.25 6.52
C ASN A 152 -5.13 -33.58 5.29
N ARG A 153 -6.41 -33.87 5.00
CA ARG A 153 -7.14 -33.24 3.89
C ARG A 153 -7.25 -31.73 4.06
N ASP A 154 -7.67 -31.27 5.23
CA ASP A 154 -7.79 -29.84 5.53
C ASP A 154 -6.45 -29.10 5.40
N VAL A 155 -5.35 -29.74 5.83
CA VAL A 155 -3.99 -29.22 5.66
C VAL A 155 -3.61 -29.15 4.19
N ASP A 156 -3.84 -30.23 3.42
CA ASP A 156 -3.48 -30.28 2.00
C ASP A 156 -4.30 -29.28 1.16
N GLU A 157 -5.59 -29.09 1.46
CA GLU A 157 -6.42 -28.06 0.85
C GLU A 157 -5.89 -26.65 1.16
N THR A 158 -5.49 -26.40 2.42
CA THR A 158 -4.91 -25.13 2.85
C THR A 158 -3.58 -24.86 2.15
N ILE A 159 -2.70 -25.86 2.06
CA ILE A 159 -1.42 -25.76 1.35
C ILE A 159 -1.64 -25.54 -0.15
N SER A 160 -2.61 -26.22 -0.75
CA SER A 160 -2.94 -26.04 -2.17
C SER A 160 -3.38 -24.60 -2.44
N TRP A 161 -4.23 -24.03 -1.59
CA TRP A 161 -4.64 -22.63 -1.67
C TRP A 161 -3.45 -21.67 -1.50
N ILE A 162 -2.55 -21.94 -0.54
CA ILE A 162 -1.33 -21.14 -0.34
C ILE A 162 -0.49 -21.14 -1.63
N LYS A 163 -0.22 -22.32 -2.21
CA LYS A 163 0.57 -22.45 -3.45
C LYS A 163 -0.08 -21.75 -4.65
N GLU A 164 -1.41 -21.75 -4.75
CA GLU A 164 -2.13 -20.99 -5.77
C GLU A 164 -1.88 -19.48 -5.61
N LYS A 165 -1.96 -18.96 -4.37
CA LYS A 165 -1.70 -17.54 -4.08
C LYS A 165 -0.23 -17.16 -4.28
N GLU A 166 0.72 -18.04 -3.95
CA GLU A 166 2.14 -17.84 -4.23
C GLU A 166 2.41 -17.64 -5.73
N GLN A 167 1.76 -18.44 -6.60
CA GLN A 167 1.89 -18.28 -8.05
C GLN A 167 1.42 -16.90 -8.54
N LEU A 168 0.38 -16.34 -7.92
CA LEU A 168 -0.09 -14.98 -8.24
C LEU A 168 0.91 -13.89 -7.84
N MET A 169 1.75 -14.16 -6.83
CA MET A 169 2.77 -13.22 -6.35
C MET A 169 4.10 -13.31 -7.08
N ALA A 170 4.34 -14.41 -7.82
CA ALA A 170 5.57 -14.67 -8.57
C ALA A 170 5.80 -13.72 -9.77
N SER A 171 4.87 -12.81 -10.05
CA SER A 171 5.02 -11.83 -11.14
C SER A 171 6.08 -10.77 -10.80
N ASP A 172 7.07 -10.57 -11.65
CA ASP A 172 8.02 -9.44 -11.51
C ASP A 172 7.47 -8.09 -12.03
N ASP A 173 6.15 -7.97 -12.22
CA ASP A 173 5.52 -6.69 -12.55
C ASP A 173 5.34 -5.83 -11.29
N PHE A 174 6.04 -4.70 -11.27
CA PHE A 174 5.99 -3.67 -10.22
C PHE A 174 5.45 -2.33 -10.74
N GLY A 175 4.87 -2.30 -11.94
CA GLY A 175 4.33 -1.11 -12.60
C GLY A 175 5.42 -0.21 -13.21
N ARG A 176 5.01 0.59 -14.19
CA ARG A 176 5.90 1.44 -15.01
C ARG A 176 5.55 2.92 -14.97
N ASP A 177 4.48 3.26 -14.29
CA ASP A 177 3.93 4.59 -14.11
C ASP A 177 3.10 4.63 -12.82
N LEU A 178 2.84 5.83 -12.30
CA LEU A 178 2.17 6.00 -11.00
C LEU A 178 0.81 5.29 -10.93
N ALA A 179 0.02 5.31 -12.01
CA ALA A 179 -1.30 4.68 -12.03
C ALA A 179 -1.21 3.16 -12.03
N SER A 180 -0.28 2.57 -12.79
CA SER A 180 -0.07 1.11 -12.80
C SER A 180 0.45 0.59 -11.46
N VAL A 181 1.39 1.27 -10.79
CA VAL A 181 1.85 0.84 -9.46
C VAL A 181 0.73 0.94 -8.42
N GLN A 182 -0.05 2.02 -8.43
CA GLN A 182 -1.19 2.18 -7.51
C GLN A 182 -2.25 1.09 -7.70
N ALA A 183 -2.50 0.65 -8.93
CA ALA A 183 -3.42 -0.45 -9.21
C ALA A 183 -2.88 -1.79 -8.66
N LEU A 184 -1.58 -2.04 -8.82
CA LEU A 184 -0.91 -3.23 -8.28
C LEU A 184 -0.91 -3.25 -6.75
N LEU A 185 -0.65 -2.11 -6.09
CA LEU A 185 -0.73 -1.98 -4.63
C LEU A 185 -2.13 -2.32 -4.12
N ARG A 186 -3.20 -1.74 -4.70
CA ARG A 186 -4.58 -2.08 -4.31
C ARG A 186 -4.92 -3.56 -4.47
N LYS A 187 -4.41 -4.19 -5.55
CA LYS A 187 -4.57 -5.63 -5.77
C LYS A 187 -3.82 -6.43 -4.69
N HIS A 188 -2.63 -5.97 -4.30
CA HIS A 188 -1.83 -6.60 -3.26
C HIS A 188 -2.47 -6.47 -1.87
N GLU A 189 -3.02 -5.30 -1.51
CA GLU A 189 -3.80 -5.14 -0.27
C GLU A 189 -5.01 -6.11 -0.22
N GLY A 190 -5.58 -6.45 -1.38
CA GLY A 190 -6.58 -7.53 -1.51
C GLY A 190 -6.04 -8.87 -1.05
N LEU A 191 -4.87 -9.25 -1.54
CA LEU A 191 -4.19 -10.48 -1.15
C LEU A 191 -3.81 -10.48 0.33
N GLU A 192 -3.33 -9.36 0.88
CA GLU A 192 -3.00 -9.27 2.31
C GLU A 192 -4.22 -9.49 3.21
N ARG A 193 -5.40 -9.00 2.80
CA ARG A 193 -6.66 -9.30 3.51
C ARG A 193 -7.04 -10.77 3.42
N ASP A 194 -6.86 -11.40 2.26
CA ASP A 194 -7.07 -12.84 2.10
C ASP A 194 -6.12 -13.63 3.02
N LEU A 195 -4.84 -13.24 3.11
CA LEU A 195 -3.87 -13.87 4.00
C LEU A 195 -4.24 -13.68 5.47
N ALA A 196 -4.63 -12.47 5.89
CA ALA A 196 -5.07 -12.23 7.26
C ALA A 196 -6.25 -13.14 7.66
N ALA A 197 -7.19 -13.39 6.74
CA ALA A 197 -8.29 -14.34 6.99
C ALA A 197 -7.82 -15.80 7.06
N LEU A 198 -6.76 -16.16 6.32
CA LEU A 198 -6.20 -17.52 6.35
C LEU A 198 -5.43 -17.82 7.65
N GLU A 199 -4.86 -16.80 8.29
CA GLU A 199 -4.08 -16.96 9.53
C GLU A 199 -4.87 -17.70 10.62
N ASP A 200 -6.16 -17.39 10.79
CA ASP A 200 -7.03 -18.07 11.75
C ASP A 200 -7.22 -19.56 11.44
N LYS A 201 -7.30 -19.93 10.15
CA LYS A 201 -7.41 -21.33 9.73
C LYS A 201 -6.11 -22.08 10.00
N VAL A 202 -4.96 -21.47 9.71
CA VAL A 202 -3.63 -22.07 10.01
C VAL A 202 -3.45 -22.28 11.50
N ASN A 203 -3.83 -21.30 12.33
CA ASN A 203 -3.78 -21.41 13.79
C ASN A 203 -4.69 -22.52 14.31
N THR A 204 -5.90 -22.64 13.78
CA THR A 204 -6.84 -23.70 14.13
C THR A 204 -6.27 -25.08 13.81
N LEU A 205 -5.72 -25.27 12.59
CA LEU A 205 -5.09 -26.53 12.20
C LEU A 205 -3.85 -26.84 13.03
N GLY A 206 -3.08 -25.83 13.43
CA GLY A 206 -1.96 -25.97 14.36
C GLY A 206 -2.37 -26.52 15.72
N GLY A 207 -3.50 -26.04 16.26
CA GLY A 207 -4.10 -26.54 17.50
C GLY A 207 -4.69 -27.94 17.36
N ASP A 208 -5.37 -28.22 16.25
CA ASP A 208 -5.88 -29.56 15.95
C ASP A 208 -4.75 -30.59 15.86
N ALA A 209 -3.63 -30.24 15.23
CA ALA A 209 -2.45 -31.09 15.16
C ALA A 209 -1.88 -31.43 16.55
N GLU A 210 -1.84 -30.46 17.48
CA GLU A 210 -1.38 -30.69 18.85
C GLU A 210 -2.31 -31.63 19.62
N ARG A 211 -3.62 -31.41 19.51
CA ARG A 211 -4.63 -32.30 20.11
C ARG A 211 -4.51 -33.72 19.55
N LEU A 212 -4.43 -33.87 18.23
CA LEU A 212 -4.37 -35.18 17.57
C LEU A 212 -3.09 -35.94 17.91
N GLN A 213 -1.95 -35.26 18.09
CA GLN A 213 -0.71 -35.90 18.55
C GLN A 213 -0.85 -36.48 19.96
N GLN A 214 -1.60 -35.83 20.84
CA GLN A 214 -1.85 -36.33 22.21
C GLN A 214 -2.84 -37.51 22.21
N THR A 215 -3.89 -37.45 21.40
CA THR A 215 -4.92 -38.51 21.36
C THR A 215 -4.50 -39.71 20.53
N HIS A 216 -3.62 -39.54 19.54
CA HIS A 216 -3.18 -40.58 18.61
C HIS A 216 -1.64 -40.70 18.54
N PRO A 217 -0.95 -41.17 19.60
CA PRO A 217 0.52 -41.18 19.67
C PRO A 217 1.21 -41.96 18.55
N HIS A 218 0.58 -43.00 18.02
CA HIS A 218 1.12 -43.79 16.90
C HIS A 218 1.24 -42.99 15.60
N ASN A 219 0.40 -41.97 15.39
CA ASN A 219 0.43 -41.10 14.21
C ASN A 219 1.11 -39.75 14.49
N ALA A 220 1.59 -39.52 15.72
CA ALA A 220 2.07 -38.21 16.15
C ALA A 220 3.20 -37.67 15.26
N SER A 221 4.15 -38.52 14.87
CA SER A 221 5.24 -38.12 13.98
C SER A 221 4.73 -37.68 12.59
N GLN A 222 3.74 -38.37 12.02
CA GLN A 222 3.17 -38.01 10.72
C GLN A 222 2.38 -36.70 10.80
N ILE A 223 1.57 -36.54 11.86
CA ILE A 223 0.80 -35.32 12.11
C ILE A 223 1.73 -34.13 12.30
N HIS A 224 2.84 -34.31 13.04
CA HIS A 224 3.86 -33.29 13.21
C HIS A 224 4.48 -32.88 11.87
N LEU A 225 4.89 -33.83 11.04
CA LEU A 225 5.44 -33.53 9.71
C LEU A 225 4.44 -32.74 8.84
N LYS A 226 3.15 -33.09 8.90
CA LYS A 226 2.10 -32.36 8.17
C LYS A 226 1.87 -30.95 8.72
N LYS A 227 1.91 -30.77 10.05
CA LYS A 227 1.88 -29.44 10.68
C LYS A 227 3.08 -28.59 10.24
N ASP A 228 4.29 -29.15 10.26
CA ASP A 228 5.51 -28.45 9.85
C ASP A 228 5.45 -28.05 8.38
N GLU A 229 4.93 -28.92 7.51
CA GLU A 229 4.69 -28.61 6.10
C GLU A 229 3.77 -27.39 5.96
N LEU A 230 2.63 -27.37 6.67
CA LEU A 230 1.70 -26.24 6.67
C LEU A 230 2.38 -24.95 7.15
N ILE A 231 3.09 -24.98 8.28
CA ILE A 231 3.75 -23.81 8.86
C ILE A 231 4.83 -23.28 7.92
N THR A 232 5.61 -24.17 7.30
CA THR A 232 6.67 -23.77 6.37
C THR A 232 6.09 -23.05 5.15
N ASN A 233 5.01 -23.60 4.54
CA ASN A 233 4.34 -22.94 3.41
C ASN A 233 3.71 -21.60 3.85
N TRP A 234 3.16 -21.53 5.07
CA TRP A 234 2.58 -20.30 5.62
C TRP A 234 3.62 -19.20 5.86
N GLU A 235 4.78 -19.53 6.41
CA GLU A 235 5.88 -18.58 6.61
C GLU A 235 6.47 -18.11 5.27
N GLN A 236 6.57 -19.02 4.30
CA GLN A 236 7.05 -18.71 2.95
C GLN A 236 6.14 -17.69 2.26
N ILE A 237 4.82 -17.92 2.20
CA ILE A 237 3.90 -16.98 1.55
C ILE A 237 3.86 -15.62 2.24
N ARG A 238 3.98 -15.57 3.57
CA ARG A 238 4.07 -14.30 4.33
C ARG A 238 5.33 -13.53 3.97
N THR A 239 6.46 -14.21 3.84
CA THR A 239 7.74 -13.60 3.44
C THR A 239 7.64 -13.05 2.03
N LEU A 240 7.14 -13.83 1.08
CA LEU A 240 6.92 -13.41 -0.32
C LEU A 240 5.97 -12.21 -0.42
N ALA A 241 4.89 -12.20 0.36
CA ALA A 241 3.95 -11.08 0.40
C ALA A 241 4.64 -9.80 0.90
N ALA A 242 5.38 -9.86 2.02
CA ALA A 242 6.09 -8.72 2.57
C ALA A 242 7.20 -8.18 1.63
N GLU A 243 7.95 -9.07 0.99
CA GLU A 243 8.95 -8.71 -0.01
C GLU A 243 8.30 -8.02 -1.21
N ARG A 244 7.20 -8.59 -1.72
CA ARG A 244 6.44 -7.99 -2.83
C ARG A 244 5.89 -6.63 -2.46
N HIS A 245 5.31 -6.46 -1.28
CA HIS A 245 4.80 -5.19 -0.80
C HIS A 245 5.91 -4.12 -0.75
N THR A 246 7.08 -4.49 -0.22
CA THR A 246 8.26 -3.62 -0.16
C THR A 246 8.68 -3.17 -1.56
N ARG A 247 8.83 -4.12 -2.50
CA ARG A 247 9.21 -3.80 -3.89
C ARG A 247 8.17 -2.94 -4.63
N LEU A 248 6.87 -3.17 -4.38
CA LEU A 248 5.80 -2.34 -4.95
C LEU A 248 5.83 -0.92 -4.37
N ASN A 249 6.10 -0.77 -3.08
CA ASN A 249 6.19 0.53 -2.44
C ASN A 249 7.45 1.32 -2.88
N ASP A 250 8.57 0.63 -3.08
CA ASP A 250 9.79 1.20 -3.68
C ASP A 250 9.50 1.73 -5.09
N SER A 251 8.90 0.90 -5.96
CA SER A 251 8.45 1.31 -7.29
C SER A 251 7.48 2.50 -7.24
N TYR A 252 6.53 2.50 -6.29
CA TYR A 252 5.56 3.58 -6.12
C TYR A 252 6.25 4.91 -5.80
N ARG A 253 7.20 4.91 -4.87
CA ARG A 253 7.96 6.10 -4.50
C ARG A 253 8.78 6.63 -5.68
N LEU A 254 9.45 5.75 -6.42
CA LEU A 254 10.18 6.13 -7.63
C LEU A 254 9.26 6.73 -8.70
N GLN A 255 8.11 6.09 -8.99
CA GLN A 255 7.19 6.57 -10.03
C GLN A 255 6.52 7.87 -9.64
N ARG A 256 6.24 8.09 -8.34
CA ARG A 256 5.76 9.38 -7.83
C ARG A 256 6.80 10.49 -8.03
N PHE A 257 8.02 10.28 -7.55
CA PHE A 257 9.12 11.21 -7.78
C PHE A 257 9.33 11.52 -9.27
N THR A 258 9.26 10.49 -10.12
CA THR A 258 9.44 10.64 -11.56
C THR A 258 8.29 11.42 -12.21
N ALA A 259 7.06 11.27 -11.72
CA ALA A 259 5.93 12.08 -12.17
C ALA A 259 6.12 13.55 -11.78
N ASP A 260 6.43 13.82 -10.51
CA ASP A 260 6.66 15.18 -10.00
C ASP A 260 7.82 15.86 -10.75
N PHE A 261 8.91 15.14 -11.01
CA PHE A 261 10.03 15.60 -11.84
C PHE A 261 9.60 16.00 -13.26
N ARG A 262 8.77 15.18 -13.93
CA ARG A 262 8.29 15.47 -15.30
C ARG A 262 7.40 16.70 -15.33
N ASP A 263 6.48 16.80 -14.37
CA ASP A 263 5.54 17.91 -14.26
C ASP A 263 6.30 19.23 -14.03
N LEU A 264 7.25 19.25 -13.10
CA LEU A 264 8.08 20.42 -12.84
C LEU A 264 8.97 20.78 -14.04
N THR A 265 9.57 19.80 -14.71
CA THR A 265 10.41 20.06 -15.90
C THR A 265 9.59 20.67 -17.04
N SER A 266 8.37 20.17 -17.27
CA SER A 266 7.44 20.75 -18.27
C SER A 266 7.09 22.17 -17.89
N TRP A 267 6.69 22.40 -16.64
CA TRP A 267 6.32 23.72 -16.15
C TRP A 267 7.48 24.73 -16.24
N VAL A 268 8.71 24.33 -15.90
CA VAL A 268 9.90 25.19 -16.07
C VAL A 268 10.08 25.57 -17.53
N THR A 269 9.94 24.61 -18.44
CA THR A 269 10.08 24.86 -19.88
C THR A 269 9.02 25.84 -20.38
N GLU A 270 7.76 25.68 -19.95
CA GLU A 270 6.66 26.56 -20.28
C GLU A 270 6.86 27.98 -19.71
N MET A 271 7.28 28.11 -18.45
CA MET A 271 7.55 29.39 -17.80
C MET A 271 8.73 30.12 -18.47
N LYS A 272 9.81 29.41 -18.83
CA LYS A 272 10.92 29.98 -19.61
C LYS A 272 10.45 30.49 -20.97
N ALA A 273 9.49 29.82 -21.61
CA ALA A 273 8.92 30.29 -22.87
C ALA A 273 8.08 31.55 -22.69
N LEU A 274 7.28 31.64 -21.62
CA LEU A 274 6.48 32.83 -21.28
C LEU A 274 7.37 34.06 -21.02
N ILE A 275 8.43 33.91 -20.20
CA ILE A 275 9.36 35.01 -19.89
C ILE A 275 10.06 35.55 -21.15
N ASN A 276 10.30 34.69 -22.14
CA ASN A 276 10.95 35.07 -23.41
C ASN A 276 9.96 35.56 -24.49
N ALA A 277 8.65 35.46 -24.29
CA ALA A 277 7.67 35.69 -25.35
C ALA A 277 7.47 37.18 -25.68
N ASP A 278 7.52 38.04 -24.67
CA ASP A 278 7.22 39.46 -24.83
C ASP A 278 8.38 40.23 -25.47
N GLU A 279 8.08 41.16 -26.38
CA GLU A 279 9.06 42.12 -26.91
C GLU A 279 9.18 43.37 -26.02
N LEU A 280 10.23 44.17 -26.20
CA LEU A 280 10.40 45.42 -25.44
C LEU A 280 9.38 46.46 -25.89
N ALA A 281 8.80 47.19 -24.93
CA ALA A 281 7.82 48.25 -25.20
C ALA A 281 8.48 49.49 -25.83
N ASN A 282 7.68 50.27 -26.54
CA ASN A 282 8.06 51.53 -27.17
C ASN A 282 7.43 52.76 -26.50
N ASP A 283 6.77 52.59 -25.36
CA ASP A 283 6.21 53.64 -24.53
C ASP A 283 6.25 53.27 -23.04
N VAL A 284 6.03 54.27 -22.18
CA VAL A 284 6.12 54.10 -20.71
C VAL A 284 5.03 53.16 -20.20
N ALA A 285 3.80 53.30 -20.69
CA ALA A 285 2.67 52.47 -20.23
C ALA A 285 2.87 50.99 -20.58
N GLY A 286 3.41 50.67 -21.76
CA GLY A 286 3.76 49.33 -22.17
C GLY A 286 4.91 48.76 -21.33
N ALA A 287 5.93 49.57 -21.01
CA ALA A 287 7.04 49.14 -20.17
C ALA A 287 6.60 48.84 -18.72
N GLU A 288 5.73 49.67 -18.14
CA GLU A 288 5.09 49.41 -16.85
C GLU A 288 4.29 48.10 -16.88
N ALA A 289 3.47 47.88 -17.91
CA ALA A 289 2.69 46.65 -18.04
C ALA A 289 3.55 45.39 -18.20
N LEU A 290 4.73 45.50 -18.83
CA LEU A 290 5.70 44.40 -18.91
C LEU A 290 6.30 44.08 -17.53
N LEU A 291 6.68 45.10 -16.75
CA LEU A 291 7.20 44.92 -15.39
C LEU A 291 6.16 44.27 -14.46
N ASP A 292 4.91 44.72 -14.52
CA ASP A 292 3.82 44.17 -13.72
C ASP A 292 3.60 42.68 -14.04
N ARG A 293 3.53 42.30 -15.33
CA ARG A 293 3.40 40.89 -15.75
C ARG A 293 4.62 40.05 -15.35
N HIS A 294 5.82 40.60 -15.46
CA HIS A 294 7.04 39.93 -15.05
C HIS A 294 7.06 39.63 -13.54
N GLN A 295 6.46 40.52 -12.75
CA GLN A 295 6.26 40.30 -11.31
C GLN A 295 5.18 39.25 -11.02
N GLU A 296 4.13 39.13 -11.86
CA GLU A 296 3.17 38.02 -11.77
C GLU A 296 3.87 36.67 -12.01
N HIS A 297 4.72 36.57 -13.03
CA HIS A 297 5.54 35.36 -13.27
C HIS A 297 6.42 35.02 -12.08
N LYS A 298 6.96 36.01 -11.36
CA LYS A 298 7.72 35.77 -10.12
C LYS A 298 6.85 35.13 -9.05
N GLY A 299 5.62 35.62 -8.90
CA GLY A 299 4.65 35.04 -7.97
C GLY A 299 4.33 33.58 -8.30
N GLU A 300 4.20 33.23 -9.58
CA GLU A 300 4.03 31.84 -10.00
C GLU A 300 5.25 30.98 -9.70
N ILE A 301 6.47 31.49 -9.92
CA ILE A 301 7.71 30.79 -9.59
C ILE A 301 7.78 30.50 -8.08
N ASP A 302 7.49 31.51 -7.26
CA ASP A 302 7.52 31.37 -5.80
C ASP A 302 6.46 30.39 -5.28
N ALA A 303 5.30 30.33 -5.92
CA ALA A 303 4.25 29.37 -5.58
C ALA A 303 4.66 27.90 -5.84
N HIS A 304 5.61 27.65 -6.75
CA HIS A 304 6.11 26.32 -7.06
C HIS A 304 7.29 25.88 -6.17
N GLU A 305 7.83 26.76 -5.33
CA GLU A 305 8.99 26.47 -4.48
C GLU A 305 8.76 25.24 -3.57
N ASP A 306 7.55 25.11 -3.03
CA ASP A 306 7.18 23.97 -2.20
C ASP A 306 7.16 22.65 -2.98
N SER A 307 6.76 22.68 -4.25
CA SER A 307 6.76 21.49 -5.13
C SER A 307 8.19 21.07 -5.49
N PHE A 308 9.09 22.02 -5.77
CA PHE A 308 10.51 21.73 -5.94
C PHE A 308 11.11 21.09 -4.69
N ARG A 309 10.87 21.70 -3.52
CA ARG A 309 11.39 21.19 -2.25
C ARG A 309 10.85 19.79 -1.94
N SER A 310 9.55 19.56 -2.11
CA SER A 310 8.96 18.24 -1.87
C SER A 310 9.51 17.17 -2.83
N THR A 311 9.79 17.53 -4.09
CA THR A 311 10.38 16.61 -5.07
C THR A 311 11.83 16.29 -4.74
N ASP A 312 12.59 17.29 -4.30
CA ASP A 312 13.97 17.14 -3.82
C ASP A 312 14.03 16.23 -2.59
N GLU A 313 13.19 16.49 -1.57
CA GLU A 313 13.06 15.66 -0.37
C GLU A 313 12.67 14.21 -0.71
N ALA A 314 11.73 14.02 -1.63
CA ALA A 314 11.33 12.68 -2.09
C ALA A 314 12.48 11.95 -2.79
N GLY A 315 13.24 12.65 -3.65
CA GLY A 315 14.43 12.10 -4.30
C GLY A 315 15.53 11.77 -3.30
N GLN A 316 15.83 12.67 -2.36
CA GLN A 316 16.84 12.44 -1.33
C GLN A 316 16.48 11.26 -0.43
N ALA A 317 15.22 11.10 -0.06
CA ALA A 317 14.75 9.94 0.69
C ALA A 317 14.98 8.61 -0.07
N LEU A 318 14.81 8.60 -1.39
CA LEU A 318 15.14 7.42 -2.22
C LEU A 318 16.66 7.13 -2.20
N LEU A 319 17.50 8.16 -2.21
CA LEU A 319 18.96 7.98 -2.13
C LEU A 319 19.40 7.47 -0.75
N ASP A 320 18.84 8.03 0.32
CA ASP A 320 19.18 7.67 1.71
C ASP A 320 18.82 6.22 2.04
N THR A 321 17.76 5.68 1.40
CA THR A 321 17.36 4.28 1.55
C THR A 321 18.16 3.31 0.68
N GLY A 322 19.07 3.80 -0.17
CA GLY A 322 19.82 2.97 -1.10
C GLY A 322 18.94 2.33 -2.17
N HIS A 323 17.93 3.06 -2.66
CA HIS A 323 16.96 2.57 -3.63
C HIS A 323 17.63 2.03 -4.90
N TYR A 324 17.06 1.00 -5.53
CA TYR A 324 17.66 0.32 -6.68
C TYR A 324 17.91 1.25 -7.90
N ALA A 325 17.16 2.35 -7.99
CA ALA A 325 17.27 3.37 -9.04
C ALA A 325 18.03 4.64 -8.60
N SER A 326 18.92 4.54 -7.60
CA SER A 326 19.61 5.70 -7.01
C SER A 326 20.34 6.58 -8.04
N GLU A 327 21.01 5.98 -9.04
CA GLU A 327 21.72 6.74 -10.07
C GLU A 327 20.75 7.57 -10.95
N GLU A 328 19.61 6.99 -11.34
CA GLU A 328 18.57 7.70 -12.10
C GLU A 328 17.98 8.85 -11.28
N VAL A 329 17.69 8.61 -9.99
CA VAL A 329 17.15 9.63 -9.09
C VAL A 329 18.14 10.79 -8.94
N LYS A 330 19.42 10.49 -8.73
CA LYS A 330 20.48 11.49 -8.59
C LYS A 330 20.65 12.34 -9.86
N GLU A 331 20.61 11.71 -11.03
CA GLU A 331 20.65 12.43 -12.31
C GLU A 331 19.47 13.38 -12.44
N LYS A 332 18.24 12.91 -12.17
CA LYS A 332 17.03 13.73 -12.24
C LYS A 332 17.02 14.91 -11.27
N LEU A 333 17.48 14.70 -10.03
CA LEU A 333 17.65 15.79 -9.06
C LEU A 333 18.64 16.85 -9.58
N GLY A 334 19.77 16.42 -10.15
CA GLY A 334 20.74 17.34 -10.75
C GLY A 334 20.15 18.15 -11.91
N ILE A 335 19.40 17.50 -12.81
CA ILE A 335 18.69 18.18 -13.90
C ILE A 335 17.70 19.19 -13.35
N LEU A 336 16.87 18.80 -12.38
CA LEU A 336 15.83 19.66 -11.82
C LEU A 336 16.41 20.88 -11.12
N SER A 337 17.50 20.70 -10.37
CA SER A 337 18.24 21.81 -9.74
C SER A 337 18.78 22.78 -10.77
N SER A 338 19.44 22.27 -11.81
CA SER A 338 19.99 23.10 -12.89
C SER A 338 18.88 23.85 -13.67
N GLU A 339 17.75 23.21 -13.93
CA GLU A 339 16.62 23.82 -14.62
C GLU A 339 15.99 24.96 -13.79
N LYS A 340 15.87 24.76 -12.47
CA LYS A 340 15.39 25.78 -11.52
C LYS A 340 16.33 26.98 -11.47
N GLU A 341 17.64 26.76 -11.33
CA GLU A 341 18.64 27.84 -11.34
C GLU A 341 18.58 28.64 -12.64
N SER A 342 18.56 27.94 -13.79
CA SER A 342 18.45 28.58 -15.10
C SER A 342 17.15 29.38 -15.29
N LEU A 343 16.03 28.95 -14.69
CA LEU A 343 14.78 29.72 -14.72
C LEU A 343 14.90 31.03 -13.92
N LEU A 344 15.49 30.97 -12.73
CA LEU A 344 15.68 32.15 -11.88
C LEU A 344 16.65 33.15 -12.52
N GLU A 345 17.73 32.66 -13.12
CA GLU A 345 18.68 33.49 -13.88
C GLU A 345 17.99 34.17 -15.07
N LEU A 346 17.20 33.42 -15.85
CA LEU A 346 16.45 33.99 -16.98
C LEU A 346 15.49 35.08 -16.52
N TRP A 347 14.75 34.82 -15.45
CA TRP A 347 13.82 35.79 -14.88
C TRP A 347 14.55 37.08 -14.46
N GLU A 348 15.71 36.95 -13.81
CA GLU A 348 16.50 38.09 -13.34
C GLU A 348 17.09 38.89 -14.51
N VAL A 349 17.62 38.23 -15.53
CA VAL A 349 18.11 38.89 -16.76
C VAL A 349 16.97 39.64 -17.45
N ARG A 350 15.78 39.04 -17.55
CA ARG A 350 14.63 39.68 -18.18
C ARG A 350 14.10 40.86 -17.36
N ARG A 351 14.10 40.77 -16.03
CA ARG A 351 13.75 41.87 -15.12
C ARG A 351 14.62 43.10 -15.41
N GLN A 352 15.93 42.92 -15.45
CA GLN A 352 16.88 44.00 -15.74
C GLN A 352 16.64 44.62 -17.13
N GLN A 353 16.29 43.81 -18.13
CA GLN A 353 15.96 44.31 -19.47
C GLN A 353 14.68 45.16 -19.47
N TYR A 354 13.63 44.75 -18.74
CA TYR A 354 12.41 45.54 -18.63
C TYR A 354 12.60 46.82 -17.82
N GLU A 355 13.41 46.81 -16.76
CA GLU A 355 13.78 48.01 -16.01
C GLU A 355 14.55 49.00 -16.87
N GLN A 356 15.54 48.52 -17.63
CA GLN A 356 16.25 49.35 -18.62
C GLN A 356 15.29 49.89 -19.69
N CYS A 357 14.35 49.07 -20.17
CA CYS A 357 13.33 49.53 -21.12
C CYS A 357 12.47 50.65 -20.53
N MET A 358 12.00 50.50 -19.30
CA MET A 358 11.25 51.53 -18.59
C MET A 358 12.05 52.82 -18.45
N ASP A 359 13.29 52.73 -17.99
CA ASP A 359 14.20 53.88 -17.87
C ASP A 359 14.40 54.59 -19.22
N LEU A 360 14.57 53.84 -20.30
CA LEU A 360 14.70 54.40 -21.65
C LEU A 360 13.43 55.12 -22.10
N GLN A 361 12.24 54.54 -21.87
CA GLN A 361 10.98 55.18 -22.27
C GLN A 361 10.68 56.43 -21.44
N LEU A 362 11.04 56.44 -20.16
CA LEU A 362 10.99 57.64 -19.32
C LEU A 362 11.93 58.72 -19.87
N PHE A 363 13.18 58.36 -20.20
CA PHE A 363 14.14 59.28 -20.80
C PHE A 363 13.62 59.87 -22.13
N TYR A 364 13.04 59.04 -23.00
CA TYR A 364 12.48 59.50 -24.28
C TYR A 364 11.30 60.44 -24.09
N ARG A 365 10.36 60.10 -23.21
CA ARG A 365 9.23 60.98 -22.86
C ARG A 365 9.72 62.32 -22.34
N ASP A 366 10.68 62.32 -21.41
CA ASP A 366 11.16 63.54 -20.76
C ASP A 366 11.99 64.41 -21.72
N THR A 367 12.80 63.79 -22.58
CA THR A 367 13.50 64.46 -23.69
C THR A 367 12.50 65.12 -24.64
N GLU A 368 11.45 64.41 -25.05
CA GLU A 368 10.42 64.96 -25.93
C GLU A 368 9.63 66.10 -25.26
N GLN A 369 9.40 66.04 -23.94
CA GLN A 369 8.79 67.13 -23.20
C GLN A 369 9.68 68.38 -23.18
N VAL A 370 11.00 68.21 -22.96
CA VAL A 370 11.98 69.30 -23.04
C VAL A 370 11.99 69.89 -24.46
N ASP A 371 12.15 69.07 -25.49
CA ASP A 371 12.21 69.52 -26.88
C ASP A 371 10.94 70.27 -27.31
N ASN A 372 9.77 69.78 -26.94
CA ASN A 372 8.49 70.44 -27.21
C ASN A 372 8.35 71.77 -26.46
N TRP A 373 8.88 71.86 -25.23
CA TRP A 373 8.90 73.11 -24.48
C TRP A 373 9.87 74.11 -25.10
N MET A 374 11.09 73.68 -25.43
CA MET A 374 12.12 74.48 -26.11
C MET A 374 11.60 75.03 -27.43
N SER A 375 10.99 74.18 -28.27
CA SER A 375 10.45 74.60 -29.58
C SER A 375 9.36 75.68 -29.47
N LYS A 376 8.46 75.56 -28.47
CA LYS A 376 7.43 76.59 -28.20
C LYS A 376 8.07 77.90 -27.75
N GLN A 377 9.16 77.81 -27.00
CA GLN A 377 9.82 78.96 -26.43
C GLN A 377 10.73 79.68 -27.43
N GLU A 378 11.42 78.95 -28.30
CA GLU A 378 12.14 79.51 -29.45
C GLU A 378 11.18 80.30 -30.35
N ALA A 379 9.97 79.78 -30.60
CA ALA A 379 8.94 80.51 -31.34
C ALA A 379 8.49 81.81 -30.63
N PHE A 380 8.47 81.84 -29.29
CA PHE A 380 8.20 83.06 -28.52
C PHE A 380 9.35 84.07 -28.64
N LEU A 381 10.61 83.62 -28.58
CA LEU A 381 11.80 84.48 -28.68
C LEU A 381 12.01 85.07 -30.08
N LEU A 382 11.50 84.41 -31.13
CA LEU A 382 11.51 84.92 -32.50
C LEU A 382 10.50 86.06 -32.74
N ASN A 383 9.65 86.38 -31.77
CA ASN A 383 8.71 87.49 -31.89
C ASN A 383 9.41 88.84 -31.63
N GLU A 384 9.57 89.65 -32.69
CA GLU A 384 10.22 90.97 -32.64
C GLU A 384 9.28 92.14 -32.26
N ASP A 385 8.02 91.86 -31.90
CA ASP A 385 7.06 92.90 -31.52
C ASP A 385 7.42 93.55 -30.17
N LEU A 386 7.82 94.83 -30.23
CA LEU A 386 8.21 95.64 -29.07
C LEU A 386 7.03 96.39 -28.44
N GLY A 387 5.82 96.27 -29.00
CA GLY A 387 4.64 96.99 -28.53
C GLY A 387 4.58 98.46 -28.98
N ASP A 388 3.37 99.01 -29.03
CA ASP A 388 3.07 100.36 -29.55
C ASP A 388 2.68 101.38 -28.46
N SER A 389 2.69 100.96 -27.19
CA SER A 389 2.26 101.75 -26.04
C SER A 389 3.02 101.35 -24.77
N LEU A 390 3.08 102.26 -23.78
CA LEU A 390 3.73 102.00 -22.49
C LEU A 390 3.13 100.76 -21.79
N ASP A 391 1.80 100.65 -21.80
CA ASP A 391 1.09 99.50 -21.23
C ASP A 391 1.45 98.18 -21.96
N SER A 392 1.64 98.23 -23.28
CA SER A 392 2.07 97.07 -24.09
C SER A 392 3.52 96.65 -23.77
N VAL A 393 4.42 97.63 -23.64
CA VAL A 393 5.83 97.39 -23.24
C VAL A 393 5.93 96.84 -21.83
N GLU A 394 5.18 97.37 -20.85
CA GLU A 394 5.15 96.85 -19.48
C GLU A 394 4.59 95.42 -19.43
N ALA A 395 3.57 95.11 -20.24
CA ALA A 395 3.04 93.75 -20.37
C ALA A 395 4.06 92.78 -21.01
N LEU A 396 4.84 93.23 -21.99
CA LEU A 396 5.93 92.45 -22.61
C LEU A 396 7.08 92.20 -21.62
N LEU A 397 7.47 93.20 -20.83
CA LEU A 397 8.48 93.05 -19.76
C LEU A 397 8.02 92.03 -18.71
N LYS A 398 6.76 92.08 -18.28
CA LYS A 398 6.21 91.11 -17.35
C LYS A 398 6.20 89.68 -17.93
N LYS A 399 5.81 89.52 -19.20
CA LYS A 399 5.90 88.23 -19.90
C LYS A 399 7.33 87.71 -19.98
N HIS A 400 8.31 88.61 -20.17
CA HIS A 400 9.73 88.24 -20.18
C HIS A 400 10.20 87.78 -18.79
N GLU A 401 9.81 88.48 -17.72
CA GLU A 401 10.12 88.08 -16.34
C GLU A 401 9.48 86.72 -15.98
N ASP A 402 8.22 86.49 -16.39
CA ASP A 402 7.54 85.20 -16.22
C ASP A 402 8.23 84.08 -17.03
N PHE A 403 8.75 84.42 -18.21
CA PHE A 403 9.58 83.52 -19.01
C PHE A 403 10.90 83.17 -18.30
N GLU A 404 11.67 84.14 -17.81
CA GLU A 404 12.94 83.90 -17.09
C GLU A 404 12.73 82.98 -15.87
N LYS A 405 11.64 83.18 -15.11
CA LYS A 405 11.28 82.28 -14.00
C LYS A 405 10.98 80.86 -14.49
N SER A 406 10.25 80.72 -15.59
CA SER A 406 9.96 79.40 -16.18
C SER A 406 11.20 78.72 -16.76
N LEU A 407 12.14 79.49 -17.30
CA LEU A 407 13.42 79.01 -17.82
C LEU A 407 14.30 78.46 -16.69
N SER A 408 14.42 79.20 -15.59
CA SER A 408 15.16 78.73 -14.40
C SER A 408 14.58 77.43 -13.82
N ALA A 409 13.24 77.30 -13.78
CA ALA A 409 12.61 76.05 -13.35
C ALA A 409 12.79 74.88 -14.35
N GLN A 410 13.02 75.19 -15.63
CA GLN A 410 13.27 74.18 -16.65
C GLN A 410 14.75 73.75 -16.69
N GLU A 411 15.68 74.65 -16.37
CA GLU A 411 17.12 74.36 -16.24
C GLU A 411 17.37 73.24 -15.20
N GLU A 412 16.65 73.26 -14.07
CA GLU A 412 16.71 72.18 -13.08
C GLU A 412 16.25 70.83 -13.66
N LYS A 413 15.22 70.82 -14.52
CA LYS A 413 14.74 69.59 -15.17
C LYS A 413 15.69 69.08 -16.23
N ILE A 414 16.32 69.97 -17.00
CA ILE A 414 17.32 69.59 -18.01
C ILE A 414 18.56 69.02 -17.31
N THR A 415 19.00 69.65 -16.21
CA THR A 415 20.08 69.12 -15.38
C THR A 415 19.75 67.73 -14.83
N ALA A 416 18.53 67.54 -14.31
CA ALA A 416 18.09 66.23 -13.84
C ALA A 416 18.04 65.18 -14.97
N LEU A 417 17.64 65.59 -16.18
CA LEU A 417 17.63 64.73 -17.37
C LEU A 417 19.05 64.34 -17.82
N ASP A 418 19.99 65.28 -17.77
CA ASP A 418 21.42 65.02 -18.07
C ASP A 418 22.04 64.06 -17.06
N GLU A 419 21.77 64.25 -15.76
CA GLU A 419 22.21 63.33 -14.71
C GLU A 419 21.60 61.94 -14.91
N PHE A 420 20.32 61.86 -15.28
CA PHE A 420 19.64 60.60 -15.56
C PHE A 420 20.26 59.88 -16.75
N ALA A 421 20.45 60.57 -17.88
CA ALA A 421 21.11 60.02 -19.07
C ALA A 421 22.54 59.54 -18.76
N THR A 422 23.28 60.31 -17.98
CA THR A 422 24.65 59.96 -17.56
C THR A 422 24.66 58.69 -16.69
N LYS A 423 23.68 58.53 -15.79
CA LYS A 423 23.52 57.29 -15.00
C LYS A 423 23.21 56.09 -15.89
N LEU A 424 22.34 56.23 -16.89
CA LEU A 424 22.04 55.13 -17.83
C LEU A 424 23.30 54.68 -18.58
N ILE A 425 24.10 55.63 -19.07
CA ILE A 425 25.35 55.32 -19.77
C ILE A 425 26.35 54.63 -18.84
N GLN A 426 26.53 55.14 -17.62
CA GLN A 426 27.45 54.57 -16.62
C GLN A 426 27.05 53.15 -16.20
N ASN A 427 25.76 52.88 -16.09
CA ASN A 427 25.21 51.56 -15.76
C ASN A 427 25.19 50.60 -16.96
N ASN A 428 25.84 50.96 -18.07
CA ASN A 428 25.97 50.15 -19.29
C ASN A 428 24.61 49.73 -19.87
N HIS A 429 23.66 50.67 -19.90
CA HIS A 429 22.33 50.49 -20.49
C HIS A 429 22.40 50.00 -21.95
N TYR A 430 21.50 49.10 -22.37
CA TYR A 430 21.56 48.49 -23.71
C TYR A 430 21.50 49.51 -24.86
N ALA A 431 20.82 50.65 -24.66
CA ALA A 431 20.70 51.75 -25.62
C ALA A 431 21.63 52.96 -25.32
N LYS A 432 22.75 52.76 -24.61
CA LYS A 432 23.63 53.85 -24.15
C LYS A 432 24.12 54.80 -25.26
N GLU A 433 24.34 54.32 -26.48
CA GLU A 433 24.80 55.15 -27.61
C GLU A 433 23.70 56.12 -28.08
N ASP A 434 22.46 55.63 -28.16
CA ASP A 434 21.29 56.42 -28.51
C ASP A 434 20.98 57.45 -27.42
N VAL A 435 21.06 57.04 -26.15
CA VAL A 435 20.91 57.93 -24.99
C VAL A 435 21.97 59.03 -25.00
N ALA A 436 23.25 58.70 -25.25
CA ALA A 436 24.32 59.69 -25.33
C ALA A 436 24.07 60.71 -26.45
N THR A 437 23.66 60.24 -27.62
CA THR A 437 23.38 61.10 -28.78
C THR A 437 22.25 62.09 -28.49
N ARG A 438 21.16 61.63 -27.86
CA ARG A 438 20.03 62.50 -27.50
C ARG A 438 20.36 63.47 -26.38
N ARG A 439 21.11 63.02 -25.36
CA ARG A 439 21.58 63.89 -24.27
C ARG A 439 22.41 65.05 -24.83
N ASP A 440 23.39 64.75 -25.69
CA ASP A 440 24.25 65.77 -26.28
C ASP A 440 23.46 66.74 -27.19
N ALA A 441 22.40 66.25 -27.86
CA ALA A 441 21.50 67.09 -28.63
C ALA A 441 20.77 68.11 -27.72
N VAL A 442 20.12 67.66 -26.64
CA VAL A 442 19.42 68.53 -25.68
C VAL A 442 20.33 69.59 -25.08
N SER A 443 21.55 69.22 -24.66
CA SER A 443 22.54 70.18 -24.13
C SER A 443 22.96 71.23 -25.15
N THR A 444 23.01 70.87 -26.43
CA THR A 444 23.37 71.81 -27.51
C THR A 444 22.22 72.80 -27.77
N THR A 445 20.97 72.34 -27.74
CA THR A 445 19.78 73.20 -27.89
C THR A 445 19.67 74.18 -26.72
N GLU A 446 19.93 73.72 -25.49
CA GLU A 446 19.97 74.56 -24.29
C GLU A 446 21.02 75.67 -24.40
N ALA A 447 22.26 75.34 -24.76
CA ALA A 447 23.33 76.31 -24.94
C ALA A 447 23.01 77.36 -26.01
N SER A 448 22.27 76.97 -27.06
CA SER A 448 21.85 77.86 -28.13
C SER A 448 20.74 78.83 -27.67
N SER A 449 19.74 78.32 -26.95
CA SER A 449 18.64 79.13 -26.41
C SER A 449 19.09 80.10 -25.32
N THR A 450 19.94 79.68 -24.39
CA THR A 450 20.53 80.56 -23.37
C THR A 450 21.36 81.69 -24.00
N SER A 451 22.13 81.38 -25.05
CA SER A 451 22.85 82.37 -25.85
C SER A 451 21.90 83.33 -26.59
N GLY A 452 20.76 82.84 -27.10
CA GLY A 452 19.70 83.67 -27.69
C GLY A 452 19.07 84.64 -26.70
N VAL A 453 18.77 84.19 -25.48
CA VAL A 453 18.25 85.04 -24.39
C VAL A 453 19.28 86.11 -23.99
N LEU A 454 20.56 85.75 -23.86
CA LEU A 454 21.64 86.70 -23.60
C LEU A 454 21.74 87.75 -24.71
N ASN A 455 21.68 87.34 -25.98
CA ASN A 455 21.75 88.27 -27.11
C ASN A 455 20.55 89.23 -27.17
N LEU A 456 19.33 88.77 -26.86
CA LEU A 456 18.15 89.64 -26.77
C LEU A 456 18.22 90.62 -25.59
N PHE A 457 18.80 90.18 -24.46
CA PHE A 457 19.03 91.02 -23.29
C PHE A 457 20.04 92.15 -23.58
N TRP A 458 21.12 91.85 -24.31
CA TRP A 458 22.08 92.85 -24.77
C TRP A 458 21.54 93.75 -25.89
N ALA A 459 20.62 93.26 -26.73
CA ALA A 459 19.98 94.05 -27.78
C ALA A 459 18.90 95.01 -27.26
N SER A 460 18.23 94.69 -26.15
CA SER A 460 17.22 95.55 -25.51
C SER A 460 17.76 96.52 -24.46
N ALA A 461 19.06 96.44 -24.11
CA ALA A 461 19.65 97.40 -23.20
C ALA A 461 19.72 98.80 -23.85
N PRO A 462 19.01 99.82 -23.34
CA PRO A 462 19.15 101.17 -23.88
C PRO A 462 20.60 101.62 -23.73
N LEU A 463 21.21 102.06 -24.84
CA LEU A 463 22.59 102.55 -24.98
C LEU A 463 22.98 103.70 -24.01
N SER A 464 22.11 104.09 -23.08
CA SER A 464 22.33 105.13 -22.06
C SER A 464 22.84 104.62 -20.71
N ILE A 465 23.07 103.31 -20.51
CA ILE A 465 23.71 102.77 -19.30
C ILE A 465 24.95 101.93 -19.65
N ILE A 466 25.88 102.52 -20.42
CA ILE A 466 27.28 102.05 -20.47
C ILE A 466 28.17 103.20 -20.02
N GLN A 467 28.19 103.41 -18.70
CA GLN A 467 29.32 104.02 -18.01
C GLN A 467 29.19 103.64 -16.53
N VAL A 468 29.83 102.54 -16.11
CA VAL A 468 30.61 102.44 -14.87
C VAL A 468 31.42 101.12 -14.89
N SER A 469 32.75 101.30 -14.95
CA SER A 469 33.80 100.44 -14.40
C SER A 469 33.97 98.99 -14.87
N TYR A 470 34.68 98.87 -16.00
CA TYR A 470 35.59 97.75 -16.25
C TYR A 470 36.76 97.81 -15.25
N ARG A 471 36.92 96.79 -14.39
CA ARG A 471 38.10 96.59 -13.53
C ARG A 471 38.60 95.15 -13.73
N PRO A 472 39.82 94.95 -14.27
CA PRO A 472 40.32 93.61 -14.53
C PRO A 472 40.90 93.00 -13.24
N PRO A 473 40.70 91.71 -12.96
CA PRO A 473 41.51 91.02 -11.97
C PRO A 473 42.85 90.62 -12.61
N SER A 474 43.93 91.16 -12.06
CA SER A 474 45.28 90.64 -12.26
C SER A 474 45.54 89.57 -11.21
N LYS A 475 45.69 88.31 -11.63
CA LYS A 475 46.81 87.45 -11.25
C LYS A 475 46.83 86.20 -12.14
N LYS A 476 48.05 85.91 -12.55
CA LYS A 476 48.52 84.89 -13.49
C LYS A 476 48.83 83.59 -12.72
N VAL A 477 48.69 82.47 -13.44
CA VAL A 477 49.49 81.22 -13.35
C VAL A 477 49.10 80.23 -12.25
N ASP A 478 48.45 79.12 -12.61
CA ASP A 478 49.16 77.85 -12.89
C ASP A 478 48.28 76.87 -13.69
N LEU A 479 48.91 76.26 -14.70
CA LEU A 479 48.41 75.16 -15.53
C LEU A 479 49.54 74.11 -15.54
N PHE A 480 49.14 72.84 -15.40
CA PHE A 480 49.88 71.59 -15.65
C PHE A 480 50.64 70.86 -14.52
N SER A 481 50.23 69.59 -14.40
CA SER A 481 51.03 68.35 -14.40
C SER A 481 51.28 67.63 -13.07
N SER A 482 50.57 66.50 -12.90
CA SER A 482 51.09 65.29 -12.25
C SER A 482 50.38 64.05 -12.81
N LEU A 483 50.60 63.73 -14.09
CA LEU A 483 50.55 62.35 -14.55
C LEU A 483 51.86 61.71 -14.09
N ASN A 484 51.79 60.77 -13.16
CA ASN A 484 52.92 59.95 -12.77
C ASN A 484 52.90 58.68 -13.64
N ILE A 485 53.66 58.70 -14.73
CA ILE A 485 54.05 57.49 -15.47
C ILE A 485 55.38 57.06 -14.87
N ASN A 486 55.37 55.86 -14.27
CA ASN A 486 56.55 55.15 -13.82
C ASN A 486 57.07 54.31 -14.99
N VAL A 487 58.32 54.51 -15.38
CA VAL A 487 59.12 53.54 -16.16
C VAL A 487 60.50 53.49 -15.55
N ASP A 488 60.80 52.36 -14.92
CA ASP A 488 61.96 51.52 -15.22
C ASP A 488 61.47 50.06 -15.27
#